data_AF-A0A503X4Q0-F1
#
_entry.id   AF-A0A503X4Q0-F1
#
_cell.length_a   1.000
_cell.length_b   1.000
_cell.length_c   1.000
_cell.angle_alpha   90.00
_cell.angle_beta   90.00
_cell.angle_gamma   90.00
#
_symmetry.space_group_name_H-M   'P 1'
#
loop_
_entity.id
_entity.type
_entity.pdbx_description
1 polymer ?
#
loop_
_entity_poly.entity_id
_entity_poly.type
_entity_poly.pdbx_seq_one_letter_code
_entity_poly.pdbx_strand_id
1 'polypeptide(L)'
;MQEPKDVAARRLSMIIEQYVEARKHRFGFVSTDQAARVIRRTLKPGPSEPALSDHDLDDMVAALAVKNGLAVIFDRGVRGPADSAEADLNRKEATMRAPTETPDVARAVDTILGGQTALRPQTAQMSMSAVISLLRERTGTKRSDADLEGLIAKKAAVLNVHLS
;
A
#
# COMPACT_ATOMS: atom_id res chain seq x y z
N MET A 1 13.78 11.51 -37.20
CA MET A 1 13.95 10.41 -36.24
C MET A 1 13.11 10.76 -35.03
N GLN A 2 12.20 9.89 -34.59
CA GLN A 2 11.50 10.10 -33.31
C GLN A 2 12.47 9.72 -32.19
N GLU A 3 12.70 10.63 -31.26
CA GLU A 3 13.57 10.37 -30.13
C GLU A 3 12.96 9.24 -29.26
N PRO A 4 13.76 8.30 -28.74
CA PRO A 4 13.26 7.16 -27.95
C PRO A 4 12.47 7.61 -26.71
N LYS A 5 12.74 8.82 -26.20
CA LYS A 5 12.03 9.45 -25.08
C LYS A 5 10.58 9.79 -25.41
N ASP A 6 10.30 10.22 -26.64
CA ASP A 6 8.93 10.53 -27.10
C ASP A 6 8.08 9.26 -27.21
N VAL A 7 8.70 8.15 -27.61
CA VAL A 7 8.01 6.85 -27.72
C VAL A 7 7.66 6.30 -26.33
N ALA A 8 8.59 6.40 -25.37
CA ALA A 8 8.37 5.98 -23.99
C ALA A 8 7.27 6.81 -23.30
N ALA A 9 7.31 8.14 -23.45
CA ALA A 9 6.31 9.05 -22.87
C ALA A 9 4.90 8.79 -23.45
N ARG A 10 4.79 8.54 -24.75
CA ARG A 10 3.51 8.17 -25.40
C ARG A 10 2.98 6.84 -24.89
N ARG A 11 3.85 5.83 -24.77
CA ARG A 11 3.47 4.51 -24.26
C ARG A 11 2.98 4.59 -22.81
N LEU A 12 3.67 5.37 -21.98
CA LEU A 12 3.28 5.61 -20.59
C LEU A 12 1.89 6.27 -20.52
N SER A 13 1.67 7.32 -21.29
CA SER A 13 0.37 8.01 -21.36
C SER A 13 -0.75 7.06 -21.77
N MET A 14 -0.52 6.24 -22.79
CA MET A 14 -1.49 5.25 -23.28
C MET A 14 -1.84 4.20 -22.21
N ILE A 15 -0.86 3.72 -21.44
CA ILE A 15 -1.08 2.73 -20.38
C ILE A 15 -1.87 3.35 -19.22
N ILE A 16 -1.55 4.59 -18.83
CA ILE A 16 -2.27 5.32 -17.77
C ILE A 16 -3.73 5.51 -18.18
N GLU A 17 -3.98 5.92 -19.42
CA GLU A 17 -5.33 6.06 -19.97
C GLU A 17 -6.10 4.75 -19.97
N GLN A 18 -5.50 3.68 -20.48
CA GLN A 18 -6.12 2.36 -20.47
C GLN A 18 -6.47 1.89 -19.05
N TYR A 19 -5.59 2.15 -18.08
CA TYR A 19 -5.84 1.81 -16.69
C TYR A 19 -7.01 2.59 -16.09
N VAL A 20 -7.02 3.92 -16.25
CA VAL A 20 -8.07 4.79 -15.71
C VAL A 20 -9.43 4.47 -16.33
N GLU A 21 -9.50 4.27 -17.65
CA GLU A 21 -10.76 3.94 -18.32
C GLU A 21 -11.29 2.55 -17.90
N ALA A 22 -10.40 1.55 -17.80
CA ALA A 22 -10.79 0.22 -17.29
C ALA A 22 -11.32 0.29 -15.85
N ARG A 23 -10.78 1.20 -15.03
CA ARG A 23 -11.20 1.38 -13.64
C ARG A 23 -12.54 2.11 -13.53
N LYS A 24 -12.79 3.07 -14.42
CA LYS A 24 -14.06 3.80 -14.55
C LYS A 24 -15.24 2.87 -14.73
N HIS A 25 -15.12 1.91 -15.66
CA HIS A 25 -16.18 0.97 -15.98
C HIS A 25 -16.49 -0.04 -14.86
N ARG A 26 -15.55 -0.26 -13.93
CA ARG A 26 -15.63 -1.39 -12.99
C ARG A 26 -15.72 -1.00 -11.52
N PHE A 27 -15.21 0.17 -11.11
CA PHE A 27 -15.01 0.48 -9.69
C PHE A 27 -15.30 1.93 -9.26
N GLY A 28 -15.33 2.91 -10.18
CA GLY A 28 -15.64 4.31 -9.83
C GLY A 28 -14.55 5.09 -9.07
N PHE A 29 -13.41 4.46 -8.74
CA PHE A 29 -12.27 5.10 -8.09
C PHE A 29 -10.93 4.51 -8.55
N VAL A 30 -9.85 5.28 -8.41
CA VAL A 30 -8.46 4.90 -8.67
C VAL A 30 -7.63 5.00 -7.38
N SER A 31 -6.79 4.00 -7.12
CA SER A 31 -5.77 4.03 -6.04
C SER A 31 -4.40 4.27 -6.67
N THR A 32 -3.62 5.20 -6.12
CA THR A 32 -2.31 5.56 -6.69
C THR A 32 -1.28 4.44 -6.50
N ASP A 33 -1.33 3.69 -5.39
CA ASP A 33 -0.42 2.56 -5.15
C ASP A 33 -0.72 1.37 -6.10
N GLN A 34 -2.01 1.07 -6.36
CA GLN A 34 -2.39 0.05 -7.34
C GLN A 34 -2.05 0.48 -8.77
N ALA A 35 -2.32 1.74 -9.12
CA ALA A 35 -1.99 2.28 -10.43
C ALA A 35 -0.48 2.16 -10.67
N ALA A 36 0.34 2.62 -9.72
CA ALA A 36 1.79 2.56 -9.83
C ALA A 36 2.32 1.13 -10.07
N ARG A 37 1.81 0.15 -9.31
CA ARG A 37 2.20 -1.25 -9.50
C ARG A 37 1.82 -1.80 -10.87
N VAL A 38 0.60 -1.55 -11.33
CA VAL A 38 0.10 -2.07 -12.62
C VAL A 38 0.84 -1.41 -13.78
N ILE A 39 1.02 -0.10 -13.73
CA ILE A 39 1.66 0.69 -14.79
C ILE A 39 3.14 0.28 -14.91
N ARG A 40 3.89 0.22 -13.80
CA ARG A 40 5.30 -0.22 -13.81
C ARG A 40 5.46 -1.65 -14.32
N ARG A 41 4.56 -2.56 -13.94
CA ARG A 41 4.57 -3.96 -14.43
C ARG A 41 4.33 -4.05 -15.94
N THR A 42 3.48 -3.17 -16.47
CA THR A 42 3.12 -3.14 -17.90
C THR A 42 4.19 -2.45 -18.73
N LEU A 43 4.78 -1.37 -18.21
CA LEU A 43 5.82 -0.62 -18.89
C LEU A 43 7.10 -1.46 -19.04
N LYS A 44 7.49 -2.24 -18.00
CA LYS A 44 8.80 -2.90 -17.89
C LYS A 44 9.92 -1.89 -18.25
N PRO A 45 10.17 -0.89 -17.38
CA PRO A 45 11.09 0.19 -17.71
C PRO A 45 12.46 -0.38 -18.09
N GLY A 46 12.95 0.03 -19.26
CA GLY A 46 14.27 -0.35 -19.73
C GLY A 46 15.38 0.35 -18.94
N PRO A 47 16.63 -0.15 -18.96
CA PRO A 47 17.76 0.45 -18.23
C PRO A 47 18.11 1.87 -18.67
N SER A 48 17.57 2.35 -19.81
CA SER A 48 17.81 3.68 -20.39
C SER A 48 16.63 4.65 -20.23
N GLU A 49 15.54 4.23 -19.57
CA GLU A 49 14.41 5.11 -19.30
C GLU A 49 14.65 5.87 -17.98
N PRO A 50 14.42 7.19 -17.94
CA PRO A 50 14.52 7.94 -16.70
C PRO A 50 13.57 7.34 -15.67
N ALA A 51 14.08 7.08 -14.47
CA ALA A 51 13.29 6.53 -13.38
C ALA A 51 12.14 7.50 -13.07
N LEU A 52 10.94 7.18 -13.57
CA LEU A 52 9.74 7.95 -13.29
C LEU A 52 9.55 8.00 -11.77
N SER A 53 9.52 9.20 -11.21
CA SER A 53 9.26 9.39 -9.79
C SER A 53 7.90 8.83 -9.44
N ASP A 54 7.79 8.30 -8.22
CA ASP A 54 6.53 7.83 -7.69
C ASP A 54 5.49 8.95 -7.61
N HIS A 55 5.92 10.15 -7.24
CA HIS A 55 5.05 11.33 -7.18
C HIS A 55 4.55 11.74 -8.58
N ASP A 56 5.44 11.76 -9.57
CA ASP A 56 5.07 12.15 -10.95
C ASP A 56 4.06 11.16 -11.55
N LEU A 57 4.23 9.87 -11.28
CA LEU A 57 3.28 8.85 -11.71
C LEU A 57 1.92 9.02 -11.04
N ASP A 58 1.92 9.26 -9.73
CA ASP A 58 0.71 9.46 -8.95
C ASP A 58 -0.05 10.72 -9.44
N ASP A 59 0.65 11.82 -9.73
CA ASP A 59 0.07 13.06 -10.28
C ASP A 59 -0.58 12.86 -11.66
N MET A 60 0.10 12.17 -12.58
CA MET A 60 -0.47 11.89 -13.91
C MET A 60 -1.72 11.02 -13.82
N VAL A 61 -1.70 10.00 -12.95
CA VAL A 61 -2.86 9.13 -12.72
C VAL A 61 -4.01 9.94 -12.11
N ALA A 62 -3.73 10.78 -11.10
CA ALA A 62 -4.72 11.61 -10.44
C ALA A 62 -5.36 12.62 -11.41
N ALA A 63 -4.54 13.32 -12.20
CA ALA A 63 -5.02 14.27 -13.20
C ALA A 63 -5.96 13.61 -14.20
N LEU A 64 -5.63 12.41 -14.68
CA LEU A 64 -6.45 11.70 -15.65
C LEU A 64 -7.72 11.10 -15.03
N ALA A 65 -7.65 10.63 -13.79
CA ALA A 65 -8.80 10.14 -13.04
C ALA A 65 -9.81 11.26 -12.77
N VAL A 66 -9.35 12.43 -12.32
CA VAL A 66 -10.20 13.62 -12.10
C VAL A 66 -10.85 14.07 -13.41
N LYS A 67 -10.08 14.11 -14.51
CA LYS A 67 -10.61 14.43 -15.84
C LYS A 67 -11.73 13.47 -16.28
N ASN A 68 -11.66 12.21 -15.85
CA ASN A 68 -12.65 11.18 -16.15
C ASN A 68 -13.77 11.04 -15.11
N GLY A 69 -13.83 11.93 -14.12
CA GLY A 69 -14.86 11.91 -13.07
C GLY A 69 -14.70 10.76 -12.08
N LEU A 70 -13.50 10.19 -11.93
CA LEU A 70 -13.21 9.18 -10.92
C LEU A 70 -12.67 9.80 -9.63
N ALA A 71 -13.06 9.21 -8.50
CA ALA A 71 -12.42 9.49 -7.23
C ALA A 71 -10.97 8.97 -7.22
N VAL A 72 -10.07 9.71 -6.58
CA VAL A 72 -8.65 9.34 -6.43
C VAL A 72 -8.36 9.07 -4.96
N ILE A 73 -7.73 7.93 -4.67
CA ILE A 73 -7.29 7.52 -3.34
C ILE A 73 -5.77 7.52 -3.35
N PHE A 74 -5.17 8.36 -2.51
CA PHE A 74 -3.73 8.38 -2.25
C PHE A 74 -3.40 7.40 -1.12
N ASP A 75 -3.28 6.12 -1.45
CA ASP A 75 -3.03 5.02 -0.51
C ASP A 75 -1.54 4.70 -0.31
N ARG A 76 -0.66 5.48 -0.94
CA ARG A 76 0.79 5.30 -0.94
C ARG A 76 1.52 5.87 0.28
N GLY A 77 0.78 6.37 1.26
CA GLY A 77 1.32 6.99 2.48
C GLY A 77 2.27 6.06 3.26
N VAL A 78 3.49 6.55 3.49
CA VAL A 78 4.54 5.99 4.35
C VAL A 78 5.27 4.76 3.80
N ARG A 79 5.76 4.85 2.56
CA ARG A 79 7.09 4.30 2.25
C ARG A 79 7.95 5.46 1.83
N GLY A 80 8.67 6.03 2.82
CA GLY A 80 9.62 7.09 2.55
C GLY A 80 10.61 6.68 1.45
N PRO A 81 11.04 7.61 0.61
CA PRO A 81 12.07 7.33 -0.38
C PRO A 81 13.34 6.90 0.37
N ALA A 82 13.69 5.63 0.25
CA ALA A 82 15.10 5.27 0.36
C ALA A 82 15.79 5.96 -0.83
N ASP A 83 16.83 6.72 -0.54
CA ASP A 83 17.60 7.54 -1.48
C ASP A 83 16.92 8.81 -1.98
N SER A 84 17.01 9.88 -1.19
CA SER A 84 17.76 11.09 -1.61
C SER A 84 17.67 12.19 -0.54
N ALA A 85 18.77 12.42 0.16
CA ALA A 85 19.31 13.73 0.58
C ALA A 85 20.17 13.56 1.84
N GLU A 86 21.39 13.06 1.65
CA GLU A 86 22.55 13.56 2.41
C GLU A 86 22.63 15.06 2.14
N ALA A 87 22.05 15.87 3.02
CA ALA A 87 22.33 17.29 3.13
C ALA A 87 22.51 17.59 4.61
N ASP A 88 23.73 17.33 5.06
CA ASP A 88 24.31 17.76 6.31
C ASP A 88 24.11 19.28 6.48
N LEU A 89 23.27 19.68 7.43
CA LEU A 89 23.26 21.02 8.00
C LEU A 89 23.09 20.91 9.52
N ASN A 90 24.21 20.62 10.17
CA ASN A 90 24.57 20.98 11.55
C ASN A 90 23.75 22.16 12.15
N ARG A 91 23.05 21.94 13.28
CA ARG A 91 23.09 22.82 14.48
C ARG A 91 22.27 22.30 15.68
N LYS A 92 23.02 21.82 16.69
CA LYS A 92 22.79 21.84 18.15
C LYS A 92 21.62 21.05 18.78
N GLU A 93 22.00 20.33 19.82
CA GLU A 93 21.23 19.46 20.69
C GLU A 93 20.02 20.09 21.40
N ALA A 94 19.19 19.17 21.91
CA ALA A 94 18.20 19.28 22.98
C ALA A 94 16.83 19.85 22.61
N THR A 95 15.83 18.95 22.52
CA THR A 95 14.72 18.87 23.48
C THR A 95 13.73 17.78 23.06
N MET A 96 13.59 16.76 23.93
CA MET A 96 12.45 15.85 24.12
C MET A 96 11.35 15.85 23.03
N ARG A 97 11.20 14.75 22.28
CA ARG A 97 9.88 14.33 21.76
C ARG A 97 9.71 12.83 21.94
N ALA A 98 8.61 12.48 22.60
CA ALA A 98 8.22 11.15 23.03
C ALA A 98 8.11 10.15 21.87
N PRO A 99 8.34 8.85 22.11
CA PRO A 99 8.08 7.80 21.12
C PRO A 99 6.57 7.64 20.94
N THR A 100 6.01 8.20 19.88
CA THR A 100 4.68 7.81 19.39
C THR A 100 4.81 6.56 18.52
N GLU A 101 5.12 5.43 19.16
CA GLU A 101 4.88 4.10 18.60
C GLU A 101 3.88 3.39 19.49
N THR A 102 2.59 3.69 19.29
CA THR A 102 1.56 2.68 19.52
C THR A 102 1.39 1.93 18.19
N PRO A 103 2.05 0.78 18.01
CA PRO A 103 1.84 -0.04 16.82
C PRO A 103 0.35 -0.40 16.72
N ASP A 104 -0.24 -0.10 15.56
CA ASP A 104 -1.67 -0.21 15.33
C ASP A 104 -2.08 -1.69 15.27
N VAL A 105 -2.47 -2.21 16.44
CA VAL A 105 -2.87 -3.61 16.64
C VAL A 105 -4.00 -3.99 15.67
N ALA A 106 -4.92 -3.08 15.37
CA ALA A 106 -6.04 -3.35 14.48
C ALA A 106 -5.58 -3.59 13.04
N ARG A 107 -4.64 -2.77 12.55
CA ARG A 107 -4.03 -2.93 11.22
C ARG A 107 -3.21 -4.22 11.13
N ALA A 108 -2.52 -4.60 12.20
CA ALA A 108 -1.78 -5.85 12.27
C ALA A 108 -2.72 -7.07 12.17
N VAL A 109 -3.87 -7.04 12.86
CA VAL A 109 -4.91 -8.09 12.76
C VAL A 109 -5.42 -8.21 11.32
N ASP A 110 -5.75 -7.09 10.67
CA ASP A 110 -6.24 -7.10 9.29
C ASP A 110 -5.21 -7.70 8.31
N THR A 111 -3.93 -7.42 8.53
CA THR A 111 -2.85 -7.95 7.71
C THR A 111 -2.66 -9.45 7.91
N ILE A 112 -2.75 -9.94 9.15
CA ILE A 112 -2.60 -11.37 9.48
C ILE A 112 -3.77 -12.16 8.89
N LEU A 113 -5.02 -11.72 9.15
CA LEU A 113 -6.21 -12.40 8.65
C LEU A 113 -6.34 -12.30 7.13
N GLY A 114 -6.07 -11.13 6.54
CA GLY A 114 -6.19 -10.90 5.09
C GLY A 114 -5.05 -11.48 4.25
N GLY A 115 -3.83 -11.54 4.79
CA GLY A 115 -2.65 -12.06 4.09
C GLY A 115 -2.67 -13.56 3.86
N GLN A 116 -3.36 -14.32 4.71
CA GLN A 116 -3.39 -15.79 4.65
C GLN A 116 -4.57 -16.34 3.82
N THR A 117 -5.65 -15.57 3.66
CA THR A 117 -6.71 -15.87 2.69
C THR A 117 -6.20 -15.87 1.24
N ALA A 118 -5.14 -15.10 0.95
CA ALA A 118 -4.60 -14.96 -0.40
C ALA A 118 -3.63 -16.08 -0.84
N LEU A 119 -3.17 -16.95 0.07
CA LEU A 119 -2.06 -17.88 -0.19
C LEU A 119 -2.38 -19.39 -0.02
N ARG A 120 -3.63 -19.79 0.28
CA ARG A 120 -4.01 -21.23 0.25
C ARG A 120 -5.52 -21.44 0.08
N PRO A 121 -5.97 -22.30 -0.86
CA PRO A 121 -7.25 -22.96 -0.71
C PRO A 121 -7.07 -24.13 0.27
N GLN A 122 -7.98 -24.23 1.26
CA GLN A 122 -8.19 -25.32 2.23
C GLN A 122 -7.73 -25.04 3.67
N THR A 123 -8.71 -24.63 4.49
CA THR A 123 -9.07 -25.25 5.79
C THR A 123 -7.99 -25.43 6.85
N ALA A 124 -6.99 -24.54 6.92
CA ALA A 124 -6.28 -24.33 8.18
C ALA A 124 -7.16 -23.43 9.05
N GLN A 125 -8.02 -24.04 9.89
CA GLN A 125 -8.65 -23.33 11.00
C GLN A 125 -7.55 -22.62 11.78
N MET A 126 -7.61 -21.29 11.84
CA MET A 126 -6.60 -20.53 12.57
C MET A 126 -6.92 -20.62 14.06
N SER A 127 -5.96 -21.07 14.87
CA SER A 127 -6.16 -21.04 16.32
C SER A 127 -6.08 -19.60 16.83
N MET A 128 -7.02 -19.22 17.70
CA MET A 128 -7.05 -17.90 18.35
C MET A 128 -5.69 -17.55 19.00
N SER A 129 -5.07 -18.51 19.68
CA SER A 129 -3.78 -18.36 20.37
C SER A 129 -2.60 -18.06 19.43
N ALA A 130 -2.62 -18.62 18.21
CA ALA A 130 -1.58 -18.40 17.21
C ALA A 130 -1.65 -16.97 16.67
N VAL A 131 -2.87 -16.44 16.46
CA VAL A 131 -3.08 -15.06 16.02
C VAL A 131 -2.63 -14.07 17.10
N ILE A 132 -2.97 -14.33 18.37
CA ILE A 132 -2.54 -13.51 19.51
C ILE A 132 -1.02 -13.48 19.63
N SER A 133 -0.36 -14.64 19.51
CA SER A 133 1.10 -14.74 19.59
C SER A 133 1.77 -13.93 18.47
N LEU A 134 1.29 -14.06 17.24
CA LEU A 134 1.78 -13.30 16.09
C LEU A 134 1.53 -11.79 16.23
N LEU A 135 0.41 -11.39 16.83
CA LEU A 135 0.14 -9.98 17.12
C LEU A 135 1.11 -9.42 18.14
N ARG A 136 1.38 -10.16 19.22
CA ARG A 136 2.36 -9.76 20.24
C ARG A 136 3.76 -9.66 19.67
N GLU A 137 4.16 -10.60 18.82
CA GLU A 137 5.46 -10.57 18.14
C GLU A 137 5.58 -9.34 17.22
N ARG A 138 4.54 -9.04 16.43
CA ARG A 138 4.59 -7.96 15.43
C ARG A 138 4.35 -6.57 15.99
N THR A 139 3.65 -6.45 17.11
CA THR A 139 3.23 -5.16 17.67
C THR A 139 3.78 -4.91 19.06
N GLY A 140 4.40 -5.87 19.74
CA GLY A 140 4.81 -5.70 21.13
C GLY A 140 3.67 -5.32 22.09
N THR A 141 2.41 -5.56 21.69
CA THR A 141 1.24 -5.11 22.45
C THR A 141 1.19 -5.74 23.83
N LYS A 142 0.93 -4.92 24.85
CA LYS A 142 0.73 -5.34 26.24
C LYS A 142 -0.75 -5.50 26.61
N ARG A 143 -1.67 -5.41 25.63
CA ARG A 143 -3.10 -5.61 25.86
C ARG A 143 -3.38 -7.02 26.38
N SER A 144 -4.46 -7.19 27.13
CA SER A 144 -4.90 -8.49 27.63
C SER A 144 -5.35 -9.39 26.48
N ASP A 145 -5.25 -10.71 26.67
CA ASP A 145 -5.70 -11.66 25.65
C ASP A 145 -7.20 -11.48 25.35
N ALA A 146 -8.04 -11.21 26.36
CA ALA A 146 -9.47 -10.95 26.16
C ALA A 146 -9.77 -9.75 25.24
N ASP A 147 -8.97 -8.67 25.30
CA ASP A 147 -9.13 -7.52 24.40
C ASP A 147 -8.72 -7.89 22.96
N LEU A 148 -7.62 -8.63 22.83
CA LEU A 148 -7.11 -9.11 21.54
C LEU A 148 -8.09 -10.10 20.90
N GLU A 149 -8.64 -11.03 21.66
CA GLU A 149 -9.68 -11.97 21.21
C GLU A 149 -10.91 -11.24 20.71
N GLY A 150 -11.41 -10.24 21.46
CA GLY A 150 -12.57 -9.44 21.04
C GLY A 150 -12.32 -8.72 19.71
N LEU A 151 -11.12 -8.16 19.53
CA LEU A 151 -10.72 -7.48 18.30
C LEU A 151 -10.57 -8.45 17.12
N ILE A 152 -9.93 -9.59 17.34
CA ILE A 152 -9.71 -10.64 16.34
C ILE A 152 -11.03 -11.26 15.91
N ALA A 153 -11.90 -11.64 16.86
CA ALA A 153 -13.21 -12.23 16.57
C ALA A 153 -14.08 -11.28 15.75
N LYS A 154 -14.10 -9.99 16.11
CA LYS A 154 -14.84 -8.96 15.38
C LYS A 154 -14.35 -8.83 13.93
N LYS A 155 -13.04 -8.83 13.71
CA LYS A 155 -12.45 -8.71 12.37
C LYS A 155 -12.59 -10.00 11.55
N ALA A 156 -12.43 -11.16 12.18
CA ALA A 156 -12.63 -12.45 11.54
C ALA A 156 -14.07 -12.64 11.06
N ALA A 157 -15.07 -12.19 11.84
CA ALA A 157 -16.48 -12.19 11.42
C ALA A 157 -16.72 -11.34 10.16
N VAL A 158 -16.11 -10.15 10.08
CA VAL A 158 -16.20 -9.28 8.89
C VAL A 158 -15.56 -9.94 7.67
N LEU A 159 -14.45 -10.67 7.87
CA LEU A 159 -13.71 -11.35 6.80
C LEU A 159 -14.21 -12.78 6.49
N ASN A 160 -15.26 -13.25 7.19
CA ASN A 160 -15.76 -14.63 7.12
C ASN A 160 -14.66 -15.70 7.34
N VAL A 161 -13.71 -15.41 8.25
CA VAL A 161 -12.64 -16.33 8.62
C VAL A 161 -13.07 -17.14 9.84
N HIS A 162 -13.01 -18.47 9.74
CA HIS A 162 -13.27 -19.36 10.87
C HIS A 162 -12.00 -19.55 11.71
N LEU A 163 -12.10 -19.17 12.98
CA LEU A 163 -11.09 -19.38 14.02
C LEU A 163 -11.49 -20.58 14.90
N SER A 164 -10.51 -21.31 15.42
CA SER A 164 -10.66 -22.46 16.33
C SER A 164 -10.10 -22.12 17.72
#